data_AF-A0A5N5SJP5-F1
#
_entry.id   AF-A0A5N5SJP5-F1
#
_cell.length_a   1.000
_cell.length_b   1.000
_cell.length_c   1.000
_cell.angle_alpha   90.00
_cell.angle_beta   90.00
_cell.angle_gamma   90.00
#
_symmetry.space_group_name_H-M   'P 1'
#
loop_
_entity.id
_entity.type
_entity.pdbx_description
1 polymer ?
#
loop_
_entity_poly.entity_id
_entity_poly.type
_entity_poly.pdbx_seq_one_letter_code
_entity_poly.pdbx_strand_id
1 'polypeptide(L)'
;MNIAKGDIPLDNITNKILNRSNSLKVTLKDLPKLPDSHYFSSCWSYVGKIGGRQQVSLPKWCTNVFGSVQHEFLHALGFFHEQARPNRDSYVDIKWENIDEGNKINFEKARSENVYAFGEPYDFESII
;
A
#
# COMPACT_ATOMS: atom_id res chain seq x y z
N MET A 1 9.46 28.29 -13.61
CA MET A 1 9.07 27.95 -12.22
C MET A 1 9.75 26.62 -11.90
N ASN A 2 10.83 26.64 -11.12
CA ASN A 2 11.66 25.46 -10.88
C ASN A 2 11.01 24.58 -9.80
N ILE A 3 10.51 23.41 -10.20
CA ILE A 3 10.02 22.41 -9.26
C ILE A 3 11.26 21.67 -8.75
N ALA A 4 11.55 21.82 -7.46
CA ALA A 4 12.70 21.20 -6.82
C ALA A 4 12.67 19.67 -6.99
N LYS A 5 13.64 19.14 -7.75
CA LYS A 5 14.02 17.72 -7.76
C LYS A 5 14.40 17.34 -6.33
N GLY A 6 13.52 16.59 -5.68
CA GLY A 6 13.76 16.07 -4.34
C GLY A 6 13.75 14.56 -4.40
N ASP A 7 14.89 13.97 -4.71
CA ASP A 7 15.16 12.58 -4.37
C ASP A 7 15.00 12.43 -2.86
N ILE A 8 14.21 11.45 -2.42
CA ILE A 8 14.13 11.10 -1.01
C ILE A 8 15.17 10.01 -0.78
N PRO A 9 16.14 10.24 0.12
CA PRO A 9 17.16 9.25 0.43
C PRO A 9 16.50 7.92 0.82
N LEU A 10 17.02 6.81 0.29
CA LEU A 10 16.49 5.47 0.59
C LEU A 10 16.52 5.19 2.10
N ASP A 11 17.50 5.74 2.81
CA ASP A 11 17.62 5.72 4.27
C ASP A 11 16.38 6.29 4.98
N ASN A 12 15.73 7.31 4.40
CA ASN A 12 14.49 7.86 4.94
C ASN A 12 13.28 6.95 4.70
N ILE A 13 13.29 6.09 3.67
CA ILE A 13 12.21 5.13 3.41
C ILE A 13 12.41 3.89 4.28
N THR A 14 13.62 3.37 4.33
CA THR A 14 14.00 2.20 5.14
C THR A 14 13.75 2.46 6.63
N ASN A 15 14.12 3.63 7.16
CA ASN A 15 13.83 4.01 8.54
C ASN A 15 12.33 4.17 8.82
N LYS A 16 11.51 4.54 7.83
CA LYS A 16 10.05 4.62 7.99
C LYS A 16 9.39 3.25 8.03
N ILE A 17 9.97 2.27 7.36
CA ILE A 17 9.45 0.90 7.33
C ILE A 17 9.90 0.12 8.58
N LEU A 18 11.15 0.27 9.00
CA LEU A 18 11.76 -0.58 10.02
C LEU A 18 11.51 -0.13 11.47
N ASN A 19 11.21 1.14 11.74
CA ASN A 19 11.20 1.68 13.12
C ASN A 19 9.96 1.39 13.98
N ARG A 20 9.09 0.42 13.63
CA ARG A 20 7.92 0.08 14.47
C ARG A 20 7.55 -1.41 14.61
N SER A 21 8.23 -2.35 13.96
CA SER A 21 7.84 -3.77 14.09
C SER A 21 8.89 -4.60 14.82
N ASN A 22 8.62 -4.91 16.09
CA ASN A 22 9.37 -5.94 16.83
C ASN A 22 8.96 -7.36 16.42
N SER A 23 7.92 -7.51 15.59
CA SER A 23 7.31 -8.80 15.26
C SER A 23 7.47 -9.20 13.79
N LEU A 24 7.70 -8.24 12.88
CA LEU A 24 7.88 -8.51 11.45
C LEU A 24 9.33 -8.24 11.02
N LYS A 25 10.03 -9.30 10.63
CA LYS A 25 11.39 -9.20 10.07
C LYS A 25 11.32 -9.16 8.54
N VAL A 26 11.28 -7.95 7.97
CA VAL A 26 11.43 -7.74 6.52
C VAL A 26 12.84 -7.25 6.23
N THR A 27 13.51 -7.85 5.25
CA THR A 27 14.81 -7.36 4.75
C THR A 27 14.61 -6.73 3.39
N LEU A 28 14.89 -5.44 3.27
CA LEU A 28 14.99 -4.76 1.99
C LEU A 28 16.41 -4.91 1.46
N LYS A 29 16.55 -5.21 0.16
CA LYS A 29 17.83 -5.23 -0.53
C LYS A 29 17.86 -4.12 -1.56
N ASP A 30 18.93 -3.34 -1.55
CA ASP A 30 19.11 -2.27 -2.52
C ASP A 30 19.26 -2.88 -3.92
N LEU A 31 18.38 -2.44 -4.83
CA LEU A 31 18.46 -2.75 -6.24
C LEU A 31 18.79 -1.48 -7.01
N PRO A 32 19.46 -1.58 -8.17
CA PRO A 32 19.67 -0.43 -9.04
C PRO A 32 18.35 0.29 -9.31
N LYS A 33 18.36 1.63 -9.16
CA LYS A 33 17.22 2.50 -9.49
C LYS A 33 16.88 2.34 -10.97
N LEU A 34 15.58 2.33 -11.28
CA LEU A 34 15.14 2.40 -12.68
C LEU A 34 15.40 3.82 -13.21
N PRO A 35 15.63 3.98 -14.53
CA PRO A 35 15.66 5.31 -15.13
C PRO A 35 14.33 6.05 -14.88
N ASP A 36 14.40 7.36 -14.67
CA ASP A 36 13.31 8.24 -14.21
C ASP A 36 12.11 8.39 -15.18
N SER A 37 11.89 7.45 -16.11
CA SER A 37 10.92 7.60 -17.21
C SER A 37 9.45 7.33 -16.83
N HIS A 38 9.15 7.00 -15.58
CA HIS A 38 7.79 6.71 -15.11
C HIS A 38 7.46 7.46 -13.81
N TYR A 39 7.21 8.76 -13.93
CA TYR A 39 6.60 9.54 -12.85
C TYR A 39 5.11 9.21 -12.77
N PHE A 40 4.74 8.32 -11.85
CA PHE A 40 3.33 8.12 -11.51
C PHE A 40 2.87 9.24 -10.56
N SER A 41 1.64 9.70 -10.75
CA SER A 41 1.02 10.70 -9.88
C SER A 41 0.45 10.10 -8.60
N SER A 42 0.22 8.78 -8.55
CA SER A 42 -0.38 8.04 -7.42
C SER A 42 0.63 7.24 -6.58
N CYS A 43 0.35 7.10 -5.28
CA CYS A 43 0.89 6.00 -4.46
C CYS A 43 0.25 4.69 -4.92
N TRP A 44 1.04 3.64 -5.17
CA TRP A 44 0.49 2.31 -5.42
C TRP A 44 1.56 1.22 -5.31
N SER A 45 1.10 -0.01 -5.10
CA SER A 45 1.90 -1.22 -5.07
C SER A 45 1.06 -2.42 -5.50
N TYR A 46 1.71 -3.47 -5.99
CA TYR A 46 1.05 -4.75 -6.20
C TYR A 46 0.78 -5.43 -4.86
N VAL A 47 -0.32 -6.20 -4.78
CA VAL A 47 -0.57 -7.06 -3.63
C VAL A 47 0.26 -8.34 -3.75
N GLY A 48 1.25 -8.48 -2.87
CA GLY A 48 2.13 -9.65 -2.76
C GLY A 48 3.22 -9.72 -3.82
N LYS A 49 3.88 -10.89 -3.86
CA LYS A 49 4.97 -11.18 -4.80
C LYS A 49 4.38 -11.59 -6.16
N ILE A 50 4.52 -10.72 -7.16
CA ILE A 50 4.04 -10.99 -8.53
C ILE A 50 5.06 -11.75 -9.39
N GLY A 51 6.26 -12.00 -8.87
CA GLY A 51 7.37 -12.59 -9.62
C GLY A 51 8.22 -11.53 -10.35
N GLY A 52 9.46 -11.89 -10.67
CA GLY A 52 10.40 -10.94 -11.30
C GLY A 52 10.66 -9.68 -10.45
N ARG A 53 10.98 -8.58 -11.13
CA ARG A 53 11.09 -7.24 -10.51
C ARG A 53 9.71 -6.59 -10.48
N GLN A 54 9.26 -6.12 -9.32
CA GLN A 54 8.00 -5.37 -9.16
C GLN A 54 8.26 -3.93 -8.72
N GLN A 55 7.38 -3.02 -9.12
CA GLN A 55 7.47 -1.60 -8.77
C GLN A 55 6.60 -1.29 -7.54
N VAL A 56 7.06 -0.33 -6.74
CA VAL A 56 6.29 0.37 -5.71
C VAL A 56 6.42 1.85 -6.02
N SER A 57 5.30 2.53 -6.24
CA SER A 57 5.27 3.94 -6.62
C SER A 57 5.09 4.82 -5.38
N LEU A 58 6.09 5.67 -5.12
CA LEU A 58 6.11 6.57 -3.97
C LEU A 58 6.48 7.99 -4.43
N PRO A 59 5.56 8.73 -5.07
CA PRO A 59 5.79 10.13 -5.40
C PRO A 59 6.04 10.95 -4.13
N LYS A 60 6.68 12.12 -4.25
CA LYS A 60 7.13 12.94 -3.10
C LYS A 60 6.03 13.23 -2.06
N TRP A 61 4.78 13.42 -2.49
CA TRP A 61 3.68 13.65 -1.57
C TRP A 61 3.32 12.39 -0.77
N CYS A 62 3.44 11.20 -1.36
CA CYS A 62 3.23 9.90 -0.74
C CYS A 62 4.20 9.70 0.43
N THR A 63 5.45 9.99 0.19
CA THR A 63 6.54 9.85 1.16
C THR A 63 6.52 10.89 2.26
N ASN A 64 5.79 12.00 2.10
CA ASN A 64 5.62 12.99 3.17
C ASN A 64 4.67 12.48 4.26
N VAL A 65 3.78 11.55 3.92
CA VAL A 65 2.88 10.88 4.86
C VAL A 65 3.50 9.54 5.25
N PHE A 66 3.89 9.41 6.52
CA PHE A 66 4.56 8.20 7.01
C PHE A 66 3.74 6.93 6.76
N GLY A 67 2.43 6.99 7.06
CA GLY A 67 1.51 5.85 6.88
C GLY A 67 1.37 5.40 5.42
N SER A 68 1.45 6.31 4.45
CA SER A 68 1.32 5.95 3.02
C SER A 68 2.48 5.07 2.55
N VAL A 69 3.71 5.33 2.99
CA VAL A 69 4.84 4.44 2.66
C VAL A 69 4.60 3.05 3.25
N GLN A 70 4.13 2.96 4.50
CA GLN A 70 3.85 1.68 5.14
C GLN A 70 2.73 0.91 4.44
N HIS A 71 1.66 1.61 4.05
CA HIS A 71 0.53 1.08 3.29
C HIS A 71 0.99 0.38 2.00
N GLU A 72 1.79 1.07 1.18
CA GLU A 72 2.26 0.50 -0.08
C GLU A 72 3.21 -0.70 0.11
N PHE A 73 3.98 -0.71 1.19
CA PHE A 73 4.80 -1.86 1.53
C PHE A 73 3.98 -3.03 2.10
N LEU A 74 2.90 -2.77 2.84
CA LEU A 74 1.96 -3.81 3.27
C LEU A 74 1.27 -4.46 2.06
N HIS A 75 0.87 -3.68 1.06
CA HIS A 75 0.45 -4.24 -0.22
C HIS A 75 1.53 -5.14 -0.82
N ALA A 76 2.78 -4.67 -0.93
CA ALA A 76 3.88 -5.48 -1.48
C ALA A 76 4.10 -6.80 -0.69
N LEU A 77 3.81 -6.80 0.61
CA LEU A 77 3.88 -7.99 1.48
C LEU A 77 2.70 -8.95 1.31
N GLY A 78 1.59 -8.51 0.69
CA GLY A 78 0.44 -9.36 0.38
C GLY A 78 -0.86 -8.98 1.09
N PHE A 79 -0.91 -7.82 1.75
CA PHE A 79 -2.11 -7.37 2.42
C PHE A 79 -3.06 -6.66 1.44
N PHE A 80 -4.32 -7.04 1.48
CA PHE A 80 -5.41 -6.30 0.84
C PHE A 80 -5.91 -5.22 1.80
N HIS A 81 -6.63 -4.23 1.25
CA HIS A 81 -7.29 -3.23 2.08
C HIS A 81 -8.25 -3.85 3.11
N GLU A 82 -8.34 -3.26 4.31
CA GLU A 82 -9.22 -3.78 5.36
C GLU A 82 -10.69 -3.72 4.91
N GLN A 83 -11.09 -2.65 4.19
CA GLN A 83 -12.44 -2.57 3.62
C GLN A 83 -12.70 -3.60 2.52
N ALA A 84 -11.68 -4.28 2.00
CA ALA A 84 -11.84 -5.35 1.03
C ALA A 84 -12.07 -6.73 1.70
N ARG A 85 -12.04 -6.84 3.03
CA ARG A 85 -12.26 -8.12 3.72
C ARG A 85 -13.60 -8.77 3.32
N PRO A 86 -13.65 -10.11 3.17
CA PRO A 86 -14.90 -10.80 2.85
C PRO A 86 -16.06 -10.54 3.83
N ASN A 87 -15.74 -10.30 5.10
CA ASN A 87 -16.70 -10.03 6.17
C ASN A 87 -16.95 -8.53 6.43
N ARG A 88 -16.44 -7.62 5.60
CA ARG A 88 -16.52 -6.16 5.83
C ARG A 88 -17.94 -5.63 6.01
N ASP A 89 -18.93 -6.24 5.34
CA ASP A 89 -20.34 -5.84 5.43
C ASP A 89 -20.98 -6.09 6.82
N SER A 90 -20.29 -6.76 7.74
CA SER A 90 -20.69 -6.84 9.16
C SER A 90 -20.21 -5.65 10.01
N TYR A 91 -19.38 -4.77 9.44
CA TYR A 91 -18.69 -3.68 10.15
C TYR A 91 -18.90 -2.32 9.48
N VAL A 92 -18.95 -2.29 8.13
CA VAL A 92 -19.10 -1.07 7.34
C VAL A 92 -20.11 -1.24 6.23
N ASP A 93 -20.86 -0.17 5.97
CA ASP A 93 -21.75 -0.05 4.82
C ASP A 93 -21.08 0.77 3.72
N ILE A 94 -20.89 0.17 2.54
CA ILE A 94 -20.48 0.91 1.35
C ILE A 94 -21.71 1.59 0.74
N LYS A 95 -21.75 2.93 0.74
CA LYS A 95 -22.79 3.73 0.06
C LYS A 95 -22.47 3.87 -1.42
N TRP A 96 -22.77 2.81 -2.19
CA TRP A 96 -22.44 2.67 -3.61
C TRP A 96 -22.95 3.80 -4.50
N GLU A 97 -24.07 4.41 -4.14
CA GLU A 97 -24.67 5.57 -4.79
C GLU A 97 -23.81 6.84 -4.72
N ASN A 98 -22.87 6.90 -3.77
CA ASN A 98 -21.96 8.02 -3.58
C ASN A 98 -20.59 7.79 -4.25
N ILE A 99 -20.44 6.71 -5.02
CA ILE A 99 -19.16 6.32 -5.64
C ILE A 99 -19.29 6.44 -7.16
N ASP A 100 -18.37 7.17 -7.77
CA ASP A 100 -18.25 7.25 -9.23
C ASP A 100 -18.13 5.86 -9.85
N GLU A 101 -18.83 5.62 -10.96
CA GLU A 101 -18.91 4.28 -11.58
C GLU A 101 -17.54 3.65 -11.83
N GLY A 102 -16.58 4.44 -12.33
CA GLY A 102 -15.21 3.97 -12.58
C GLY A 102 -14.39 3.64 -11.34
N ASN A 103 -14.84 4.08 -10.15
CA ASN A 103 -14.15 3.90 -8.88
C ASN A 103 -14.76 2.82 -7.99
N LYS A 104 -15.89 2.21 -8.38
CA LYS A 104 -16.56 1.15 -7.61
C LYS A 104 -15.68 -0.07 -7.38
N ILE A 105 -14.81 -0.38 -8.34
CA ILE A 105 -13.82 -1.48 -8.25
C ILE A 105 -12.94 -1.38 -6.99
N ASN A 106 -12.65 -0.16 -6.51
CA ASN A 106 -11.81 0.07 -5.32
C ASN A 106 -12.49 -0.36 -4.00
N PHE A 107 -13.80 -0.62 -4.04
CA PHE A 107 -14.60 -1.03 -2.89
C PHE A 107 -15.12 -2.45 -3.05
N GLU A 108 -14.72 -3.20 -4.07
CA GLU A 108 -15.07 -4.62 -4.18
C GLU A 108 -14.41 -5.43 -3.06
N LYS A 109 -15.06 -6.51 -2.64
CA LYS A 109 -14.47 -7.44 -1.67
C LYS A 109 -13.42 -8.28 -2.37
N ALA A 110 -12.29 -8.48 -1.70
CA ALA A 110 -11.33 -9.49 -2.11
C ALA A 110 -11.97 -10.88 -1.99
N ARG A 111 -11.59 -11.78 -2.90
CA ARG A 111 -12.11 -13.15 -2.92
C ARG A 111 -11.67 -13.90 -1.66
N SER A 112 -12.58 -14.66 -1.06
CA SER A 112 -12.35 -15.42 0.17
C SER A 112 -11.15 -16.37 0.08
N GLU A 113 -10.87 -16.90 -1.11
CA GLU A 113 -9.76 -17.85 -1.33
C GLU A 113 -8.39 -17.14 -1.33
N ASN A 114 -8.38 -15.82 -1.49
CA ASN A 114 -7.17 -15.00 -1.59
C ASN A 114 -6.85 -14.24 -0.31
N VAL A 115 -7.73 -14.27 0.70
CA VAL A 115 -7.59 -13.50 1.93
C VAL A 115 -7.72 -14.39 3.15
N TYR A 116 -6.80 -14.21 4.09
CA TYR A 116 -6.84 -14.84 5.39
C TYR A 116 -6.65 -13.78 6.48
N ALA A 117 -7.57 -13.71 7.44
CA ALA A 117 -7.55 -12.70 8.49
C ALA A 117 -6.58 -13.02 9.63
N PHE A 118 -5.94 -14.20 9.61
CA PHE A 118 -5.03 -14.66 10.66
C PHE A 118 -5.63 -14.69 12.09
N GLY A 119 -6.95 -14.74 12.20
CA GLY A 119 -7.66 -14.70 13.49
C GLY A 119 -7.86 -13.28 14.05
N GLU A 120 -7.42 -12.24 13.33
CA GLU A 120 -7.55 -10.86 13.77
C GLU A 120 -8.96 -10.30 13.50
N PRO A 121 -9.51 -9.51 14.45
CA PRO A 121 -10.79 -8.83 14.27
C PRO A 121 -10.70 -7.78 13.15
N TYR A 122 -11.85 -7.24 12.73
CA TYR A 122 -11.88 -6.11 11.81
C TYR A 122 -11.33 -4.86 12.52
N ASP A 123 -10.38 -4.17 11.88
CA ASP A 123 -9.67 -3.02 12.48
C ASP A 123 -9.98 -1.71 11.76
N PHE A 124 -10.77 -0.83 12.39
CA PHE A 124 -11.08 0.49 11.85
C PHE A 124 -9.88 1.46 11.87
N GLU A 125 -8.85 1.17 12.66
CA GLU A 125 -7.61 1.94 12.71
C GLU A 125 -6.51 1.35 11.81
N SER A 126 -6.85 0.30 11.05
CA SER A 126 -5.95 -0.31 10.08
C SER A 126 -5.36 0.75 9.14
N ILE A 127 -4.04 0.68 8.94
CA ILE A 127 -3.36 1.51 7.94
C ILE A 127 -3.55 0.98 6.51
N ILE A 128 -4.25 -0.15 6.33
CA ILE A 128 -4.57 -0.77 5.04
C ILE A 128 -6.07 -0.92 4.86
#